data_AF-A0A1A9R7Z3-F1
#
_entry.id   AF-A0A1A9R7Z3-F1
#
_cell.length_a   1.000
_cell.length_b   1.000
_cell.length_c   1.000
_cell.angle_alpha   90.00
_cell.angle_beta   90.00
_cell.angle_gamma   90.00
#
_symmetry.space_group_name_H-M   'P 1'
#
loop_
_entity.id
_entity.type
_entity.pdbx_description
1 polymer ?
#
loop_
_entity_poly.entity_id
_entity_poly.type
_entity_poly.pdbx_seq_one_letter_code
_entity_poly.pdbx_strand_id
1 'polypeptide(L)'
;MGHSIHNQCLNSDNNSAFCDQKQKSYAVVANDRHPNRIAVSKQLELRYYRSEDIARIFESYTGDLSSAKYLARRPHTEVEQTETMLQNLSIPESMALTGKCIWVVDAISEGEGAIGLVTIVNDNDSMAVHFGIGRPYRGRGYAAEALLLTAQYLLATGQATSVNSFTDVENVVAQMALEKAGFIYTTRTDKFYQAPQMNGEYRDVFHYKFRA
;
A
#
# COMPACT_ATOMS: atom_id res chain seq x y z
N MET A 1 -73.42 4.58 -2.64
CA MET A 1 -72.64 3.34 -2.46
C MET A 1 -71.60 3.36 -3.58
N GLY A 2 -70.41 3.94 -3.45
CA GLY A 2 -69.37 3.68 -2.46
C GLY A 2 -68.13 3.18 -3.22
N HIS A 3 -67.52 4.05 -4.04
CA HIS A 3 -66.24 3.78 -4.71
C HIS A 3 -65.10 3.90 -3.69
N SER A 4 -64.26 2.86 -3.57
CA SER A 4 -63.06 2.88 -2.71
C SER A 4 -61.81 2.48 -3.49
N ILE A 5 -61.07 3.52 -3.83
CA ILE A 5 -59.61 3.72 -3.87
C ILE A 5 -58.67 2.63 -3.28
N HIS A 6 -57.59 2.42 -4.04
CA HIS A 6 -56.17 2.37 -3.64
C HIS A 6 -55.39 1.04 -3.50
N ASN A 7 -54.19 1.12 -4.11
CA ASN A 7 -52.92 0.43 -3.84
C ASN A 7 -52.74 -1.04 -4.23
N GLN A 8 -51.83 -1.29 -5.17
CA GLN A 8 -50.45 -1.72 -4.85
C GLN A 8 -49.60 -1.85 -6.13
N CYS A 9 -48.66 -0.93 -6.33
CA CYS A 9 -47.36 -1.28 -6.92
C CYS A 9 -46.55 -1.99 -5.83
N LEU A 10 -45.76 -3.01 -6.18
CA LEU A 10 -44.35 -3.11 -5.82
C LEU A 10 -43.70 -4.33 -6.50
N ASN A 11 -42.59 -4.02 -7.17
CA ASN A 11 -41.68 -4.92 -7.87
C ASN A 11 -41.03 -5.96 -6.93
N SER A 12 -40.80 -7.15 -7.46
CA SER A 12 -39.81 -8.09 -6.96
C SER A 12 -38.66 -8.17 -7.96
N ASP A 13 -37.54 -7.50 -7.67
CA ASP A 13 -36.22 -7.81 -8.23
C ASP A 13 -35.18 -7.21 -7.27
N ASN A 14 -34.84 -7.96 -6.22
CA ASN A 14 -33.88 -7.56 -5.20
C ASN A 14 -32.86 -8.68 -5.04
N ASN A 15 -31.83 -8.69 -5.91
CA ASN A 15 -30.59 -9.42 -5.59
C ASN A 15 -29.31 -8.88 -6.26
N SER A 16 -29.35 -7.72 -6.93
CA SER A 16 -28.16 -7.07 -7.52
C SER A 16 -27.61 -5.91 -6.68
N ALA A 17 -28.38 -5.40 -5.71
CA ALA A 17 -28.05 -4.15 -5.01
C ALA A 17 -27.09 -4.30 -3.81
N PHE A 18 -26.81 -5.51 -3.33
CA PHE A 18 -25.99 -5.70 -2.12
C PHE A 18 -24.48 -5.77 -2.41
N CYS A 19 -24.09 -6.11 -3.64
CA CYS A 19 -22.68 -6.20 -4.04
C CYS A 19 -22.09 -4.86 -4.51
N ASP A 20 -22.94 -3.88 -4.83
CA ASP A 20 -22.58 -2.62 -5.49
C ASP A 20 -22.26 -1.46 -4.51
N GLN A 21 -22.40 -1.70 -3.20
CA GLN A 21 -22.24 -0.66 -2.16
C GLN A 21 -20.87 -0.64 -1.45
N LYS A 22 -19.93 -1.55 -1.75
CA LYS A 22 -18.58 -1.53 -1.15
C LYS A 22 -17.47 -0.96 -2.04
N GLN A 23 -17.80 -0.45 -3.23
CA GLN A 23 -16.81 -0.02 -4.22
C GLN A 23 -16.75 1.50 -4.45
N LYS A 24 -17.51 2.29 -3.67
CA LYS A 24 -17.60 3.76 -3.83
C LYS A 24 -17.14 4.51 -2.57
N SER A 25 -15.82 4.70 -2.40
CA SER A 25 -15.28 5.84 -1.62
C SER A 25 -13.79 6.11 -1.83
N TYR A 26 -13.23 5.82 -3.00
CA TYR A 26 -11.87 6.27 -3.34
C TYR A 26 -11.99 7.34 -4.41
N ALA A 27 -11.92 8.59 -3.99
CA ALA A 27 -11.90 9.70 -4.92
C ALA A 27 -10.50 9.79 -5.52
N VAL A 28 -10.36 9.40 -6.79
CA VAL A 28 -9.19 9.75 -7.61
C VAL A 28 -9.29 11.25 -7.85
N VAL A 29 -8.68 12.04 -6.97
CA VAL A 29 -8.63 13.50 -7.12
C VAL A 29 -7.18 13.90 -7.38
N ALA A 30 -6.83 14.04 -8.65
CA ALA A 30 -5.77 14.98 -9.02
C ALA A 30 -6.32 16.38 -8.71
N ASN A 31 -6.06 16.87 -7.50
CA ASN A 31 -6.47 18.21 -7.08
C ASN A 31 -5.26 19.13 -7.26
N ASP A 32 -5.39 20.18 -8.09
CA ASP A 32 -4.34 21.17 -8.38
C ASP A 32 -3.75 21.89 -7.15
N ARG A 33 -4.31 21.65 -5.94
CA ARG A 33 -3.82 22.20 -4.67
C ARG A 33 -2.72 21.35 -4.00
N HIS A 34 -2.48 20.12 -4.44
CA HIS A 34 -1.46 19.23 -3.87
C HIS A 34 -0.75 18.42 -4.97
N PRO A 35 0.26 18.99 -5.65
CA PRO A 35 0.89 18.38 -6.83
C PRO A 35 1.56 17.02 -6.58
N ASN A 36 1.73 16.62 -5.31
CA ASN A 36 2.36 15.36 -4.93
C ASN A 36 1.37 14.26 -4.53
N ARG A 37 0.06 14.53 -4.49
CA ARG A 37 -0.95 13.58 -4.01
C ARG A 37 -1.30 12.54 -5.09
N ILE A 38 -1.42 11.29 -4.68
CA ILE A 38 -1.68 10.14 -5.56
C ILE A 38 -3.05 9.54 -5.26
N ALA A 39 -3.30 9.19 -4.01
CA ALA A 39 -4.57 8.61 -3.57
C ALA A 39 -4.85 8.98 -2.12
N VAL A 40 -6.13 9.01 -1.73
CA VAL A 40 -6.57 9.36 -0.38
C VAL A 40 -7.66 8.39 0.08
N SER A 41 -7.61 8.04 1.36
CA SER A 41 -8.66 7.31 2.08
C SER A 41 -9.16 8.15 3.26
N LYS A 42 -9.86 7.50 4.21
CA LYS A 42 -10.35 8.18 5.41
C LYS A 42 -9.21 8.67 6.32
N GLN A 43 -8.14 7.89 6.44
CA GLN A 43 -7.06 8.16 7.40
C GLN A 43 -5.73 8.47 6.74
N LEU A 44 -5.54 8.09 5.46
CA LEU A 44 -4.25 8.14 4.79
C LEU A 44 -4.29 8.97 3.50
N GLU A 45 -3.16 9.63 3.22
CA GLU A 45 -2.79 10.12 1.91
C GLU A 45 -1.56 9.36 1.42
N LEU A 46 -1.60 8.87 0.18
CA LEU A 46 -0.43 8.40 -0.55
C LEU A 46 0.05 9.53 -1.44
N ARG A 47 1.35 9.84 -1.33
CA ARG A 47 1.95 10.97 -2.04
C ARG A 47 3.44 10.76 -2.31
N TYR A 48 3.99 11.53 -3.24
CA TYR A 48 5.43 11.71 -3.34
C TYR A 48 6.01 12.37 -2.08
N TYR A 49 7.29 12.12 -1.80
CA TYR A 49 7.94 12.66 -0.61
C TYR A 49 8.04 14.18 -0.63
N ARG A 50 8.26 14.73 0.56
CA ARG A 50 8.65 16.12 0.80
C ARG A 50 9.90 16.12 1.66
N SER A 51 10.69 17.19 1.61
CA SER A 51 11.96 17.27 2.34
C SER A 51 11.77 17.08 3.85
N GLU A 52 10.66 17.53 4.42
CA GLU A 52 10.31 17.35 5.84
C GLU A 52 10.03 15.90 6.25
N ASP A 53 9.81 14.99 5.30
CA ASP A 53 9.57 13.57 5.61
C ASP A 53 10.87 12.82 5.92
N ILE A 54 12.01 13.30 5.41
CA ILE A 54 13.28 12.57 5.36
C ILE A 54 13.71 12.12 6.76
N ALA A 55 13.82 13.05 7.70
CA ALA A 55 14.27 12.76 9.07
C ALA A 55 13.31 11.80 9.78
N ARG A 56 11.99 12.05 9.67
CA ARG A 56 10.96 11.22 10.31
C ARG A 56 10.96 9.78 9.76
N ILE A 57 11.07 9.61 8.44
CA ILE A 57 11.13 8.30 7.79
C ILE A 57 12.42 7.57 8.17
N PHE A 58 13.55 8.28 8.26
CA PHE A 58 14.81 7.73 8.76
C PHE A 58 14.68 7.18 10.18
N GLU A 59 14.25 8.03 11.11
CA GLU A 59 14.16 7.70 12.54
C GLU A 59 13.17 6.58 12.83
N SER A 60 12.00 6.61 12.18
CA SER A 60 10.90 5.69 12.51
C SER A 60 10.91 4.40 11.70
N TYR A 61 11.57 4.37 10.54
CA TYR A 61 11.49 3.24 9.60
C TYR A 61 12.82 2.87 8.94
N THR A 62 13.39 3.69 8.04
CA THR A 62 14.47 3.22 7.15
C THR A 62 15.78 2.95 7.89
N GLY A 63 16.02 3.66 9.00
CA GLY A 63 17.14 3.42 9.93
C GLY A 63 16.81 2.50 11.11
N ASP A 64 15.54 2.10 11.30
CA ASP A 64 15.15 1.26 12.44
C ASP A 64 15.51 -0.21 12.21
N LEU A 65 16.36 -0.76 13.08
CA LEU A 65 16.83 -2.15 13.04
C LEU A 65 15.67 -3.16 13.09
N SER A 66 14.64 -2.87 13.89
CA SER A 66 13.49 -3.79 14.03
C SER A 66 12.69 -3.90 12.72
N SER A 67 12.59 -2.79 12.00
CA SER A 67 11.94 -2.68 10.69
C SER A 67 12.73 -3.38 9.60
N ALA A 68 14.07 -3.41 9.73
CA ALA A 68 14.94 -4.01 8.73
C ALA A 68 15.03 -5.54 8.80
N LYS A 69 14.48 -6.20 9.84
CA LYS A 69 14.64 -7.64 10.08
C LYS A 69 14.40 -8.52 8.84
N TYR A 70 13.35 -8.22 8.07
CA TYR A 70 12.95 -9.02 6.90
C TYR A 70 13.31 -8.35 5.56
N LEU A 71 14.11 -7.27 5.56
CA LEU A 71 14.46 -6.56 4.33
C LEU A 71 15.69 -7.16 3.65
N ALA A 72 15.70 -7.15 2.32
CA ALA A 72 16.87 -7.53 1.52
C ALA A 72 18.02 -6.48 1.55
N ARG A 73 17.94 -5.48 2.42
CA ARG A 73 18.94 -4.42 2.60
C ARG A 73 19.16 -4.15 4.08
N ARG A 74 20.34 -3.67 4.45
CA ARG A 74 20.61 -3.14 5.79
C ARG A 74 19.76 -1.88 6.08
N PRO A 75 19.46 -1.58 7.35
CA PRO A 75 18.91 -0.28 7.70
C PRO A 75 19.87 0.82 7.25
N HIS A 76 19.34 1.99 6.95
CA HIS A 76 20.17 3.17 6.73
C HIS A 76 20.87 3.54 8.04
N THR A 77 22.13 3.91 7.96
CA THR A 77 22.93 4.36 9.11
C THR A 77 22.93 5.87 9.22
N GLU A 78 22.73 6.57 8.11
CA GLU A 78 22.73 8.04 8.03
C GLU A 78 21.47 8.53 7.30
N VAL A 79 21.02 9.74 7.66
CA VAL A 79 19.78 10.33 7.12
C VAL A 79 19.88 10.60 5.61
N GLU A 80 21.07 10.92 5.12
CA GLU A 80 21.38 11.20 3.72
C GLU A 80 21.11 10.00 2.80
N GLN A 81 21.21 8.77 3.33
CA GLN A 81 20.84 7.56 2.58
C GLN A 81 19.33 7.50 2.33
N THR A 82 18.53 7.95 3.30
CA THR A 82 17.07 8.06 3.16
C THR A 82 16.71 9.18 2.20
N GLU A 83 17.37 10.33 2.31
CA GLU A 83 17.22 11.44 1.37
C GLU A 83 17.51 11.00 -0.07
N THR A 84 18.67 10.39 -0.31
CA THR A 84 19.07 9.90 -1.64
C THR A 84 18.07 8.88 -2.20
N MET A 85 17.57 7.97 -1.35
CA MET A 85 16.55 7.01 -1.75
C MET A 85 15.26 7.71 -2.19
N LEU A 86 14.78 8.68 -1.41
CA LEU A 86 13.52 9.38 -1.70
C LEU A 86 13.65 10.31 -2.92
N GLN A 87 14.77 11.02 -3.08
CA GLN A 87 15.05 11.85 -4.25
C GLN A 87 15.01 11.04 -5.56
N ASN A 88 15.51 9.80 -5.53
CA ASN A 88 15.56 8.94 -6.72
C ASN A 88 14.25 8.19 -6.97
N LEU A 89 13.56 7.76 -5.92
CA LEU A 89 12.47 6.79 -6.02
C LEU A 89 11.09 7.37 -5.71
N SER A 90 10.98 8.58 -5.16
CA SER A 90 9.71 9.16 -4.73
C SER A 90 9.36 10.45 -5.48
N ILE A 91 9.59 10.49 -6.79
CA ILE A 91 9.16 11.58 -7.69
C ILE A 91 8.30 11.03 -8.84
N PRO A 92 7.52 11.88 -9.56
CA PRO A 92 6.66 11.45 -10.66
C PRO A 92 7.34 10.55 -11.70
N GLU A 93 8.60 10.83 -12.02
CA GLU A 93 9.38 10.15 -13.03
C GLU A 93 10.01 8.84 -12.55
N SER A 94 10.02 8.56 -11.23
CA SER A 94 10.77 7.45 -10.64
C SER A 94 10.42 6.09 -11.27
N MET A 95 9.12 5.84 -11.51
CA MET A 95 8.68 4.58 -12.10
C MET A 95 9.25 4.39 -13.51
N ALA A 96 9.18 5.43 -14.35
CA ALA A 96 9.67 5.37 -15.72
C ALA A 96 11.21 5.24 -15.79
N LEU A 97 11.92 5.90 -14.86
CA LEU A 97 13.38 5.94 -14.84
C LEU A 97 14.01 4.68 -14.24
N THR A 98 13.36 4.06 -13.27
CA THR A 98 13.99 3.00 -12.44
C THR A 98 13.22 1.68 -12.42
N GLY A 99 12.00 1.65 -12.96
CA GLY A 99 11.07 0.53 -12.76
C GLY A 99 10.58 0.40 -11.31
N LYS A 100 10.85 1.40 -10.46
CA LYS A 100 10.47 1.43 -9.05
C LYS A 100 9.94 2.81 -8.66
N CYS A 101 8.99 2.83 -7.75
CA CYS A 101 8.48 4.07 -7.18
C CYS A 101 8.16 3.87 -5.70
N ILE A 102 8.37 4.91 -4.90
CA ILE A 102 8.05 4.97 -3.49
C ILE A 102 7.03 6.07 -3.27
N TRP A 103 5.95 5.73 -2.60
CA TRP A 103 4.98 6.70 -2.10
C TRP A 103 5.06 6.75 -0.58
N VAL A 104 5.06 7.96 -0.04
CA VAL A 104 4.93 8.21 1.40
C VAL A 104 3.50 7.91 1.81
N VAL A 105 3.38 7.19 2.93
CA VAL A 105 2.13 6.98 3.65
C VAL A 105 2.01 8.08 4.70
N ASP A 106 1.12 9.03 4.48
CA ASP A 106 0.87 10.16 5.37
C ASP A 106 -0.43 9.94 6.16
N ALA A 107 -0.36 9.93 7.49
CA ALA A 107 -1.52 9.75 8.36
C ALA A 107 -2.19 11.10 8.67
N ILE A 108 -3.13 11.46 7.81
CA ILE A 108 -3.78 12.77 7.77
C ILE A 108 -4.88 12.95 8.82
N SER A 109 -5.54 11.87 9.29
CA SER A 109 -6.62 11.99 10.28
C SER A 109 -6.13 12.35 11.68
N GLU A 110 -4.92 11.91 12.03
CA GLU A 110 -4.29 12.16 13.33
C GLU A 110 -3.23 13.29 13.25
N GLY A 111 -2.92 13.80 12.05
CA GLY A 111 -1.90 14.83 11.85
C GLY A 111 -0.47 14.36 12.13
N GLU A 112 -0.23 13.04 12.10
CA GLU A 112 1.06 12.42 12.42
C GLU A 112 2.11 12.67 11.32
N GLY A 113 1.66 12.93 10.08
CA GLY A 113 2.52 13.14 8.92
C GLY A 113 3.00 11.82 8.31
N ALA A 114 4.21 11.81 7.74
CA ALA A 114 4.80 10.63 7.11
C ALA A 114 5.09 9.50 8.11
N ILE A 115 4.30 8.43 8.05
CA ILE A 115 4.38 7.29 8.98
C ILE A 115 5.01 6.03 8.36
N GLY A 116 5.25 6.03 7.06
CA GLY A 116 5.74 4.86 6.35
C GLY A 116 5.84 5.07 4.86
N LEU A 117 6.15 3.99 4.14
CA LEU A 117 6.35 3.97 2.70
C LEU A 117 5.61 2.78 2.08
N VAL A 118 5.12 2.97 0.86
CA VAL A 118 4.77 1.89 -0.08
C VAL A 118 5.76 1.94 -1.23
N THR A 119 6.36 0.79 -1.55
CA THR A 119 7.26 0.62 -2.69
C THR A 119 6.54 -0.18 -3.76
N ILE A 120 6.50 0.35 -4.98
CA ILE A 120 5.92 -0.27 -6.16
C ILE A 120 7.06 -0.60 -7.10
N VAL A 121 7.04 -1.82 -7.64
CA VAL A 121 8.05 -2.32 -8.56
C VAL A 121 7.32 -2.83 -9.79
N ASN A 122 7.75 -2.38 -10.96
CA ASN A 122 7.28 -2.90 -12.23
C ASN A 122 7.71 -4.37 -12.36
N ASP A 123 6.73 -5.24 -12.61
CA ASP A 123 6.91 -6.65 -12.88
C ASP A 123 6.11 -7.03 -14.15
N ASN A 124 6.62 -6.52 -15.28
CA ASN A 124 6.02 -6.66 -16.61
C ASN A 124 4.59 -6.10 -16.67
N ASP A 125 3.60 -6.96 -16.94
CA ASP A 125 2.19 -6.57 -17.01
C ASP A 125 1.54 -6.41 -15.62
N SER A 126 2.31 -6.64 -14.55
CA SER A 126 1.87 -6.54 -13.15
C SER A 126 2.72 -5.56 -12.35
N MET A 127 2.22 -5.15 -11.20
CA MET A 127 2.97 -4.35 -10.23
C MET A 127 3.13 -5.11 -8.93
N ALA A 128 4.36 -5.27 -8.46
CA ALA A 128 4.64 -5.75 -7.11
C ALA A 128 4.60 -4.59 -6.12
N VAL A 129 3.82 -4.72 -5.06
CA VAL A 129 3.70 -3.71 -4.00
C VAL A 129 4.23 -4.23 -2.68
N HIS A 130 5.05 -3.42 -2.03
CA HIS A 130 5.64 -3.69 -0.72
C HIS A 130 5.38 -2.48 0.18
N PHE A 131 5.44 -2.68 1.50
CA PHE A 131 5.15 -1.62 2.44
C PHE A 131 6.07 -1.70 3.66
N GLY A 132 6.22 -0.56 4.32
CA GLY A 132 6.82 -0.48 5.64
C GLY A 132 6.21 0.64 6.44
N ILE A 133 5.71 0.32 7.62
CA ILE A 133 5.18 1.28 8.58
C ILE A 133 6.18 1.44 9.72
N GLY A 134 6.47 2.69 10.05
CA GLY A 134 7.38 3.05 11.13
C GLY A 134 6.93 2.46 12.45
N ARG A 135 7.89 2.06 13.29
CA ARG A 135 7.65 1.29 14.51
C ARG A 135 6.56 1.90 15.43
N PRO A 136 6.47 3.22 15.67
CA PRO A 136 5.46 3.83 16.54
C PRO A 136 4.02 3.73 16.04
N TYR A 137 3.83 3.47 14.73
CA TYR A 137 2.54 3.55 14.04
C TYR A 137 1.96 2.17 13.69
N ARG A 138 2.64 1.08 14.07
CA ARG A 138 2.19 -0.29 13.82
C ARG A 138 0.97 -0.66 14.68
N GLY A 139 0.25 -1.69 14.27
CA GLY A 139 -0.93 -2.18 15.00
C GLY A 139 -2.21 -1.34 14.81
N ARG A 140 -2.13 -0.19 14.13
CA ARG A 140 -3.26 0.71 13.88
C ARG A 140 -4.01 0.45 12.56
N GLY A 141 -3.61 -0.57 11.79
CA GLY A 141 -4.25 -0.93 10.51
C GLY A 141 -3.73 -0.16 9.28
N TYR A 142 -2.85 0.83 9.46
CA TYR A 142 -2.33 1.66 8.36
C TYR A 142 -1.68 0.88 7.22
N ALA A 143 -0.98 -0.22 7.50
CA ALA A 143 -0.39 -1.06 6.47
C ALA A 143 -1.44 -1.63 5.50
N ALA A 144 -2.54 -2.17 6.03
CA ALA A 144 -3.59 -2.77 5.22
C ALA A 144 -4.35 -1.70 4.43
N GLU A 145 -4.62 -0.54 5.05
CA GLU A 145 -5.28 0.58 4.39
C GLU A 145 -4.43 1.15 3.25
N ALA A 146 -3.11 1.33 3.46
CA ALA A 146 -2.19 1.79 2.43
C ALA A 146 -2.10 0.80 1.26
N LEU A 147 -1.95 -0.50 1.53
CA LEU A 147 -1.90 -1.55 0.50
C LEU A 147 -3.19 -1.60 -0.34
N LEU A 148 -4.35 -1.55 0.31
CA LEU A 148 -5.65 -1.54 -0.36
C LEU A 148 -5.77 -0.32 -1.28
N LEU A 149 -5.45 0.86 -0.75
CA LEU A 149 -5.49 2.12 -1.48
C LEU A 149 -4.55 2.12 -2.69
N THR A 150 -3.32 1.59 -2.53
CA THR A 150 -2.37 1.43 -3.63
C THR A 150 -2.90 0.48 -4.71
N ALA A 151 -3.35 -0.71 -4.33
CA ALA A 151 -3.79 -1.72 -5.30
C ALA A 151 -4.99 -1.22 -6.12
N GLN A 152 -5.97 -0.60 -5.46
CA GLN A 152 -7.12 -0.02 -6.14
C GLN A 152 -6.73 1.13 -7.06
N TYR A 153 -5.82 2.01 -6.63
CA TYR A 153 -5.34 3.10 -7.47
C TYR A 153 -4.66 2.58 -8.74
N LEU A 154 -3.72 1.62 -8.61
CA LEU A 154 -2.98 1.06 -9.74
C LEU A 154 -3.92 0.39 -10.77
N LEU A 155 -4.93 -0.35 -10.30
CA LEU A 155 -5.92 -0.99 -11.16
C LEU A 155 -6.86 0.03 -11.82
N ALA A 156 -7.42 0.96 -11.03
CA ALA A 156 -8.40 1.92 -11.52
C ALA A 156 -7.83 2.93 -12.53
N THR A 157 -6.53 3.23 -12.44
CA THR A 157 -5.83 4.12 -13.38
C THR A 157 -5.23 3.38 -14.57
N GLY A 158 -5.36 2.04 -14.63
CA GLY A 158 -4.78 1.23 -15.70
C GLY A 158 -3.25 1.11 -15.67
N GLN A 159 -2.60 1.48 -14.55
CA GLN A 159 -1.16 1.35 -14.40
C GLN A 159 -0.71 -0.11 -14.23
N ALA A 160 -1.63 -1.01 -13.88
CA ALA A 160 -1.37 -2.45 -13.78
C ALA A 160 -2.60 -3.26 -14.19
N THR A 161 -2.38 -4.43 -14.81
CA THR A 161 -3.46 -5.42 -15.03
C THR A 161 -3.69 -6.31 -13.81
N SER A 162 -2.66 -6.43 -12.96
CA SER A 162 -2.72 -7.14 -11.69
C SER A 162 -1.70 -6.60 -10.69
N VAL A 163 -2.01 -6.75 -9.41
CA VAL A 163 -1.15 -6.29 -8.30
C VAL A 163 -0.78 -7.48 -7.44
N ASN A 164 0.53 -7.66 -7.23
CA ASN A 164 1.10 -8.78 -6.49
C ASN A 164 1.92 -8.27 -5.31
N SER A 165 2.23 -9.16 -4.37
CA SER A 165 3.19 -8.91 -3.30
C SER A 165 3.86 -10.21 -2.88
N PHE A 166 4.89 -10.11 -2.06
CA PHE A 166 5.42 -11.24 -1.32
C PHE A 166 5.95 -10.78 0.03
N THR A 167 6.06 -11.72 0.96
CA THR A 167 6.68 -11.49 2.26
C THR A 167 7.34 -12.75 2.79
N ASP A 168 8.32 -12.60 3.67
CA ASP A 168 8.98 -13.71 4.35
C ASP A 168 7.95 -14.62 5.04
N VAL A 169 8.17 -15.93 4.97
CA VAL A 169 7.26 -16.93 5.57
C VAL A 169 7.13 -16.78 7.10
N GLU A 170 8.10 -16.17 7.78
CA GLU A 170 8.06 -15.88 9.21
C GLU A 170 7.50 -14.47 9.54
N ASN A 171 7.26 -13.61 8.54
CA ASN A 171 6.73 -12.26 8.75
C ASN A 171 5.20 -12.26 8.84
N VAL A 172 4.67 -12.90 9.90
CA VAL A 172 3.22 -13.07 10.15
C VAL A 172 2.48 -11.73 10.14
N VAL A 173 3.11 -10.67 10.67
CA VAL A 173 2.49 -9.33 10.71
C VAL A 173 2.25 -8.78 9.31
N ALA A 174 3.18 -9.00 8.38
CA ALA A 174 3.00 -8.57 7.00
C ALA A 174 1.98 -9.43 6.24
N GLN A 175 1.97 -10.73 6.50
CA GLN A 175 0.96 -11.65 5.95
C GLN A 175 -0.46 -11.20 6.35
N MET A 176 -0.69 -10.90 7.63
CA MET A 176 -1.98 -10.39 8.11
C MET A 176 -2.36 -9.04 7.49
N ALA A 177 -1.39 -8.15 7.22
CA ALA A 177 -1.67 -6.88 6.58
C ALA A 177 -2.09 -7.05 5.11
N LEU A 178 -1.43 -7.95 4.37
CA LEU A 178 -1.77 -8.31 3.00
C LEU A 178 -3.19 -8.91 2.92
N GLU A 179 -3.50 -9.88 3.79
CA GLU A 179 -4.82 -10.51 3.83
C GLU A 179 -5.93 -9.51 4.17
N LYS A 180 -5.70 -8.64 5.16
CA LYS A 180 -6.66 -7.57 5.51
C LYS A 180 -6.85 -6.55 4.39
N ALA A 181 -5.81 -6.31 3.59
CA ALA A 181 -5.89 -5.46 2.41
C ALA A 181 -6.62 -6.14 1.24
N GLY A 182 -6.96 -7.43 1.32
CA GLY A 182 -7.65 -8.15 0.24
C GLY A 182 -6.71 -8.92 -0.71
N PHE A 183 -5.44 -9.08 -0.34
CA PHE A 183 -4.55 -9.99 -1.04
C PHE A 183 -4.80 -11.44 -0.62
N ILE A 184 -4.65 -12.36 -1.57
CA ILE A 184 -4.81 -13.81 -1.37
C ILE A 184 -3.46 -14.47 -1.58
N TYR A 185 -3.10 -15.38 -0.67
CA TYR A 185 -1.94 -16.26 -0.82
C TYR A 185 -2.03 -17.07 -2.12
N THR A 186 -0.94 -17.16 -2.86
CA THR A 186 -0.87 -17.90 -4.13
C THR A 186 0.09 -19.08 -4.06
N THR A 187 1.35 -18.83 -3.69
CA THR A 187 2.39 -19.85 -3.68
C THR A 187 3.48 -19.53 -2.68
N ARG A 188 4.32 -20.53 -2.39
CA ARG A 188 5.59 -20.38 -1.69
C ARG A 188 6.73 -20.50 -2.71
N THR A 189 7.77 -19.69 -2.52
CA THR A 189 9.05 -19.87 -3.22
C THR A 189 10.16 -20.02 -2.21
N ASP A 190 10.90 -21.12 -2.33
CA ASP A 190 12.03 -21.40 -1.44
C ASP A 190 13.29 -20.66 -1.91
N LYS A 191 14.12 -20.24 -0.96
CA LYS A 191 15.41 -19.58 -1.19
C LYS A 191 15.31 -18.37 -2.14
N PHE A 192 14.33 -17.51 -1.89
CA PHE A 192 13.99 -16.39 -2.77
C PHE A 192 14.89 -15.16 -2.57
N TYR A 193 15.22 -14.82 -1.33
CA TYR A 193 16.01 -13.62 -1.02
C TYR A 193 16.94 -13.82 0.18
N GLN A 194 17.94 -12.96 0.33
CA GLN A 194 18.80 -12.94 1.52
C GLN A 194 18.48 -11.73 2.39
N ALA A 195 18.30 -11.95 3.69
CA ALA A 195 18.14 -10.89 4.68
C ALA A 195 19.47 -10.69 5.43
N PRO A 196 20.23 -9.59 5.19
CA PRO A 196 21.53 -9.36 5.83
C PRO A 196 21.51 -9.34 7.36
N GLN A 197 20.34 -9.14 7.97
CA GLN A 197 20.10 -9.11 9.42
C GLN A 197 19.93 -10.51 10.02
N MET A 198 19.68 -11.52 9.18
CA MET A 198 19.42 -12.91 9.58
C MET A 198 20.52 -13.81 9.02
N ASN A 199 21.77 -13.43 9.31
CA ASN A 199 23.00 -14.13 8.89
C ASN A 199 23.22 -14.25 7.36
N GLY A 200 22.38 -13.60 6.55
CA GLY A 200 22.51 -13.62 5.10
C GLY A 200 22.14 -14.95 4.44
N GLU A 201 21.48 -15.87 5.16
CA GLU A 201 20.95 -17.08 4.55
C GLU A 201 19.80 -16.76 3.59
N TYR A 202 19.64 -17.61 2.58
CA TYR A 202 18.49 -17.53 1.67
C TYR A 202 17.22 -17.91 2.42
N ARG A 203 16.18 -17.12 2.21
CA ARG A 203 14.90 -17.19 2.91
C ARG A 203 13.75 -17.41 1.95
N ASP A 204 12.73 -18.07 2.47
CA ASP A 204 11.53 -18.43 1.71
C ASP A 204 10.50 -17.31 1.82
N VAL A 205 9.67 -17.17 0.80
CA VAL A 205 8.60 -16.18 0.76
C VAL A 205 7.26 -16.81 0.43
N PHE A 206 6.20 -16.21 0.95
CA PHE A 206 4.85 -16.40 0.44
C PHE A 206 4.51 -15.28 -0.54
N HIS A 207 3.97 -15.67 -1.68
CA HIS A 207 3.45 -14.79 -2.71
C HIS A 207 1.96 -14.55 -2.51
N TYR A 208 1.54 -13.35 -2.88
CA TYR A 208 0.19 -12.85 -2.70
C TYR A 208 -0.26 -12.11 -3.96
N LYS A 209 -1.55 -12.20 -4.28
CA LYS A 209 -2.19 -11.47 -5.39
C LYS A 209 -3.42 -10.73 -4.89
N PHE A 210 -3.58 -9.46 -5.27
CA PHE A 210 -4.75 -8.66 -4.90
C PHE A 210 -6.00 -9.20 -5.58
N ARG A 211 -7.09 -9.37 -4.82
CA ARG A 211 -8.40 -9.71 -5.36
C ARG A 211 -9.08 -8.43 -5.84
N ALA A 212 -9.04 -8.21 -7.16
CA ALA A 212 -9.81 -7.16 -7.82
C ALA A 212 -11.33 -7.38 -7.65
#